data_AF-A0A7V3AC65-F1
#
_entry.id   AF-A0A7V3AC65-F1
#
_cell.length_a   1.000
_cell.length_b   1.000
_cell.length_c   1.000
_cell.angle_alpha   90.00
_cell.angle_beta   90.00
_cell.angle_gamma   90.00
#
_symmetry.space_group_name_H-M   'P 1'
#
loop_
_entity.id
_entity.type
_entity.pdbx_description
1 polymer ?
#
loop_
_entity_poly.entity_id
_entity_poly.type
_entity_poly.pdbx_seq_one_letter_code
_entity_poly.pdbx_strand_id
1 'polypeptide(L)'
;MNLHVLNGCSPAPLANYLKALGILRLVSEQADAQARGWWDGERFCLLSNLSREELQTFFLEKYEPTPLLSPWNAGSGFYRTWDAKKKKLRNSKNAAALETLLETGGARVRAFRLAVEEVRSILPRYCKRIDVSALGKQRGHFLIIPDGEGPEFPAISKDESGKSQVQQVLVRFSRSTPFYRSALVDTDGKIRYPWIWGSGGNDGNIDYTGRFIENLGLVLNPRDRVANRALLRNAVFGYHSTGYLTKSAGKVGQFLPSGAGGA
;
A
#
# COMPACT_ATOMS: atom_id res chain seq x y z
N MET A 1 -16.17 15.90 -23.87
CA MET A 1 -14.99 15.06 -23.55
C MET A 1 -13.73 15.87 -23.77
N ASN A 2 -12.79 15.79 -22.83
CA ASN A 2 -11.51 16.49 -22.81
C ASN A 2 -10.37 15.47 -22.98
N LEU A 3 -9.41 15.78 -23.85
CA LEU A 3 -8.20 14.99 -24.04
C LEU A 3 -7.11 15.48 -23.09
N HIS A 4 -6.57 14.59 -22.28
CA HIS A 4 -5.46 14.84 -21.36
C HIS A 4 -4.21 14.11 -21.83
N VAL A 5 -3.14 14.85 -22.12
CA VAL A 5 -1.83 14.28 -22.45
C VAL A 5 -1.00 14.17 -21.16
N LEU A 6 -0.78 12.94 -20.70
CA LEU A 6 -0.17 12.64 -19.41
C LEU A 6 1.31 12.26 -19.61
N ASN A 7 2.17 13.27 -19.78
CA ASN A 7 3.61 13.06 -20.07
C ASN A 7 4.37 12.37 -18.93
N GLY A 8 3.83 12.34 -17.71
CA GLY A 8 4.41 11.57 -16.61
C GLY A 8 4.20 10.05 -16.76
N CYS A 9 3.42 9.59 -17.74
CA CYS A 9 2.90 8.23 -17.85
C CYS A 9 3.37 7.51 -19.12
N SER A 10 4.64 7.68 -19.48
CA SER A 10 5.27 6.99 -20.63
C SER A 10 5.15 5.45 -20.52
N PRO A 11 5.18 4.72 -21.65
CA PRO A 11 5.11 3.25 -21.64
C PRO A 11 6.35 2.60 -21.03
N ALA A 12 7.48 3.31 -20.96
CA ALA A 12 8.68 2.88 -20.25
C ALA A 12 9.16 3.96 -19.25
N PRO A 13 9.65 3.58 -18.06
CA PRO A 13 9.77 2.21 -17.53
C PRO A 13 8.44 1.63 -17.03
N LEU A 14 8.44 0.35 -16.62
CA LEU A 14 7.24 -0.37 -16.18
C LEU A 14 6.42 0.37 -15.11
N ALA A 15 7.05 1.10 -14.19
CA ALA A 15 6.32 1.89 -13.20
C ALA A 15 5.45 3.00 -13.83
N ASN A 16 5.91 3.65 -14.90
CA ASN A 16 5.12 4.66 -15.61
C ASN A 16 3.94 4.02 -16.35
N TYR A 17 4.17 2.86 -16.96
CA TYR A 17 3.12 2.07 -17.59
C TYR A 17 2.01 1.68 -16.59
N LEU A 18 2.40 1.10 -15.45
CA LEU A 18 1.46 0.69 -14.40
C LEU A 18 0.74 1.89 -13.77
N LYS A 19 1.41 3.03 -13.63
CA LYS A 19 0.81 4.29 -13.19
C LYS A 19 -0.27 4.76 -14.18
N ALA A 20 -0.01 4.70 -15.48
CA ALA A 20 -0.96 5.06 -16.52
C ALA A 20 -2.24 4.20 -16.44
N LEU A 21 -2.06 2.87 -16.34
CA LEU A 21 -3.18 1.94 -16.16
C LEU A 21 -3.92 2.18 -14.85
N GLY A 22 -3.20 2.48 -13.77
CA GLY A 22 -3.78 2.86 -12.49
C GLY A 22 -4.65 4.11 -12.59
N ILE A 23 -4.17 5.15 -13.30
CA ILE A 23 -4.92 6.37 -13.55
C ILE A 23 -6.19 6.07 -14.36
N LEU A 24 -6.10 5.32 -15.46
CA LEU A 24 -7.26 4.96 -16.27
C LEU A 24 -8.30 4.19 -15.46
N ARG A 25 -7.86 3.18 -14.68
CA ARG A 25 -8.74 2.41 -13.81
C ARG A 25 -9.43 3.30 -12.78
N LEU A 26 -8.67 4.14 -12.06
CA LEU A 26 -9.23 4.98 -11.01
C LEU A 26 -10.21 6.02 -11.55
N VAL A 27 -9.88 6.67 -12.67
CA VAL A 27 -10.78 7.64 -13.29
C VAL A 27 -12.04 6.93 -13.81
N SER A 28 -11.88 5.78 -14.48
CA SER A 28 -13.04 5.03 -15.00
C SER A 28 -13.97 4.47 -13.91
N GLU A 29 -13.41 3.99 -12.80
CA GLU A 29 -14.20 3.41 -11.70
C GLU A 29 -14.82 4.47 -10.78
N GLN A 30 -14.14 5.61 -10.57
CA GLN A 30 -14.52 6.54 -9.48
C GLN A 30 -14.98 7.92 -9.95
N ALA A 31 -14.82 8.28 -11.23
CA ALA A 31 -15.13 9.62 -11.70
C ALA A 31 -15.85 9.68 -13.06
N ASP A 32 -15.48 8.84 -14.02
CA ASP A 32 -16.04 8.85 -15.37
C ASP A 32 -15.97 7.47 -16.04
N ALA A 33 -17.06 6.71 -15.98
CA ALA A 33 -17.17 5.37 -16.59
C ALA A 33 -16.93 5.35 -18.11
N GLN A 34 -17.00 6.51 -18.79
CA GLN A 34 -16.72 6.63 -20.22
C GLN A 34 -15.26 7.00 -20.53
N ALA A 35 -14.40 7.08 -19.51
CA ALA A 35 -12.99 7.35 -19.73
C ALA A 35 -12.33 6.28 -20.63
N ARG A 36 -11.46 6.72 -21.53
CA ARG A 36 -10.69 5.87 -22.44
C ARG A 36 -9.22 6.28 -22.38
N GLY A 37 -8.33 5.31 -22.53
CA GLY A 37 -6.90 5.55 -22.49
C GLY A 37 -6.14 4.78 -23.56
N TRP A 38 -5.13 5.41 -24.15
CA TRP A 38 -4.22 4.80 -25.11
C TRP A 38 -2.85 5.48 -25.01
N TRP A 39 -1.82 4.85 -25.57
CA TRP A 39 -0.53 5.50 -25.77
C TRP A 39 -0.43 6.06 -27.18
N ASP A 40 0.12 7.28 -27.30
CA ASP A 40 0.55 7.90 -28.54
C ASP A 40 2.03 8.29 -28.41
N GLY A 41 2.90 7.43 -28.95
CA GLY A 41 4.34 7.48 -28.69
C GLY A 41 4.66 7.30 -27.20
N GLU A 42 5.49 8.19 -26.65
CA GLU A 42 5.95 8.16 -25.26
C GLU A 42 4.96 8.78 -24.25
N ARG A 43 3.70 8.97 -24.64
CA ARG A 43 2.71 9.72 -23.85
C ARG A 43 1.44 8.91 -23.70
N PHE A 44 0.90 8.88 -22.49
CA PHE A 44 -0.43 8.32 -22.27
C PHE A 44 -1.49 9.40 -22.48
N CYS A 45 -2.44 9.11 -23.35
CA CYS A 45 -3.60 9.94 -23.66
C CYS A 45 -4.81 9.42 -22.89
N LEU A 46 -5.42 10.27 -22.07
CA LEU A 46 -6.66 9.98 -21.35
C LEU A 46 -7.77 10.88 -21.89
N LEU A 47 -8.82 10.27 -22.43
CA LEU A 47 -10.06 10.98 -22.80
C LEU A 47 -11.07 10.80 -21.68
N SER A 48 -11.60 11.89 -21.13
CA SER A 48 -12.63 11.85 -20.06
C SER A 48 -13.56 13.06 -20.09
N ASN A 49 -14.64 13.03 -19.33
CA ASN A 49 -15.55 14.16 -19.16
C ASN A 49 -15.02 15.24 -18.20
N LEU A 50 -13.98 14.93 -17.42
CA LEU A 50 -13.35 15.87 -16.50
C LEU A 50 -12.50 16.89 -17.27
N SER A 51 -12.60 18.16 -16.90
CA SER A 51 -11.59 19.17 -17.22
C SER A 51 -10.27 18.85 -16.51
N ARG A 52 -9.22 19.58 -16.89
CA ARG A 52 -7.88 19.38 -16.31
C ARG A 52 -7.86 19.72 -14.80
N GLU A 53 -8.62 20.73 -14.41
CA GLU A 53 -8.77 21.18 -13.03
C GLU A 53 -9.54 20.15 -12.22
N GLU A 54 -10.65 19.64 -12.77
CA GLU A 54 -11.45 18.57 -12.13
C GLU A 54 -10.67 17.27 -11.98
N LEU A 55 -9.85 16.89 -12.95
CA LEU A 55 -8.98 15.71 -12.85
C LEU A 55 -7.96 15.85 -11.72
N GLN A 56 -7.37 17.04 -11.53
CA GLN A 56 -6.48 17.30 -10.40
C GLN A 56 -7.23 17.27 -9.07
N THR A 57 -8.40 17.90 -9.00
CA THR A 57 -9.25 17.91 -7.80
C THR A 57 -9.70 16.50 -7.44
N PHE A 58 -10.01 15.65 -8.43
CA PHE A 58 -10.30 14.23 -8.21
C PHE A 58 -9.17 13.55 -7.43
N PHE A 59 -7.93 13.59 -7.91
CA PHE A 59 -6.81 12.94 -7.22
C PHE A 59 -6.46 13.56 -5.87
N LEU A 60 -6.59 14.88 -5.72
CA LEU A 60 -6.24 15.58 -4.47
C LEU A 60 -7.29 15.40 -3.37
N GLU A 61 -8.57 15.31 -3.74
CA GLU A 61 -9.67 15.50 -2.79
C GLU A 61 -10.70 14.36 -2.78
N LYS A 62 -10.91 13.66 -3.90
CA LYS A 62 -12.01 12.68 -4.03
C LYS A 62 -11.54 11.23 -4.13
N TYR A 63 -10.34 11.00 -4.68
CA TYR A 63 -9.77 9.69 -4.93
C TYR A 63 -9.83 8.80 -3.69
N GLU A 64 -10.45 7.63 -3.83
CA GLU A 64 -10.49 6.59 -2.81
C GLU A 64 -9.39 5.55 -3.08
N PRO A 65 -8.37 5.44 -2.21
CA PRO A 65 -7.28 4.50 -2.41
C PRO A 65 -7.73 3.05 -2.35
N THR A 66 -7.23 2.26 -3.29
CA THR A 66 -7.41 0.81 -3.27
C THR A 66 -6.69 0.21 -2.05
N PRO A 67 -7.36 -0.62 -1.23
CA PRO A 67 -6.74 -1.27 -0.09
C PRO A 67 -5.67 -2.26 -0.55
N LEU A 68 -4.40 -1.89 -0.38
CA LEU A 68 -3.24 -2.76 -0.62
C LEU A 68 -2.66 -3.14 0.74
N LEU A 69 -2.83 -4.41 1.12
CA LEU A 69 -2.40 -4.95 2.41
C LEU A 69 -1.54 -6.18 2.16
N SER A 70 -0.48 -6.39 2.94
CA SER A 70 0.32 -7.62 2.88
C SER A 70 0.56 -8.15 4.29
N PRO A 71 -0.49 -8.55 5.04
CA PRO A 71 -0.32 -8.85 6.47
C PRO A 71 0.70 -9.94 6.75
N TRP A 72 1.01 -10.82 5.80
CA TRP A 72 2.09 -11.82 5.92
C TRP A 72 3.51 -11.22 5.96
N ASN A 73 3.69 -9.96 5.60
CA ASN A 73 4.96 -9.25 5.73
C ASN A 73 5.04 -8.56 7.09
N ALA A 74 6.17 -8.73 7.80
CA ALA A 74 6.41 -8.11 9.11
C ALA A 74 6.30 -6.57 9.09
N GLY A 75 6.62 -5.96 7.94
CA GLY A 75 6.55 -4.52 7.70
C GLY A 75 5.17 -3.98 7.32
N SER A 76 4.13 -4.81 7.24
CA SER A 76 2.80 -4.41 6.75
C SER A 76 2.01 -3.45 7.64
N GLY A 77 2.44 -3.27 8.89
CA GLY A 77 1.77 -2.40 9.87
C GLY A 77 0.73 -3.10 10.75
N PHE A 78 0.48 -4.41 10.56
CA PHE A 78 -0.45 -5.18 11.39
C PHE A 78 0.13 -5.61 12.75
N TYR A 79 1.45 -5.66 12.89
CA TYR A 79 2.10 -6.24 14.07
C TYR A 79 2.61 -5.20 15.05
N ARG A 80 2.72 -5.60 16.32
CA ARG A 80 3.21 -4.77 17.42
C ARG A 80 4.39 -5.43 18.12
N THR A 81 5.13 -4.60 18.85
CA THR A 81 6.28 -5.01 19.65
C THR A 81 5.92 -4.77 21.11
N TRP A 82 5.91 -5.79 21.95
CA TRP A 82 5.76 -5.63 23.40
C TRP A 82 6.87 -4.76 24.03
N ASP A 83 6.54 -3.91 24.98
CA ASP A 83 7.49 -3.16 25.79
C ASP A 83 7.43 -3.75 27.20
N ALA A 84 8.44 -4.55 27.57
CA ALA A 84 8.44 -5.26 28.85
C ALA A 84 8.49 -4.30 30.05
N LYS A 85 9.11 -3.13 29.90
CA LYS A 85 9.18 -2.12 30.96
C LYS A 85 7.83 -1.45 31.17
N LYS A 86 7.18 -1.06 30.07
CA LYS A 86 5.87 -0.37 30.10
C LYS A 86 4.68 -1.31 30.13
N LYS A 87 4.92 -2.63 30.10
CA LYS A 87 3.92 -3.70 30.01
C LYS A 87 2.83 -3.42 28.97
N LYS A 88 3.21 -2.95 27.78
CA LYS A 88 2.27 -2.58 26.71
C LYS A 88 2.81 -2.84 25.32
N LEU A 89 1.91 -2.97 24.35
CA LEU A 89 2.28 -3.03 22.93
C LEU A 89 2.73 -1.66 22.42
N ARG A 90 3.72 -1.66 21.52
CA ARG A 90 4.26 -0.48 20.83
C ARG A 90 4.14 -0.65 19.32
N ASN A 91 3.72 0.41 18.66
CA ASN A 91 3.66 0.48 17.20
C ASN A 91 5.07 0.52 16.59
N SER A 92 5.27 -0.19 15.48
CA SER A 92 6.36 0.09 14.54
C SER A 92 6.06 1.37 13.75
N LYS A 93 7.01 1.83 12.93
CA LYS A 93 6.80 2.98 12.03
C LYS A 93 5.60 2.77 11.09
N ASN A 94 5.55 1.63 10.40
CA ASN A 94 4.48 1.33 9.45
C ASN A 94 3.14 1.07 10.15
N ALA A 95 3.17 0.51 11.36
CA ALA A 95 2.00 0.39 12.21
C ALA A 95 1.42 1.76 12.58
N ALA A 96 2.26 2.70 13.00
CA ALA A 96 1.83 4.06 13.31
C ALA A 96 1.28 4.77 12.06
N ALA A 97 1.94 4.62 10.90
CA ALA A 97 1.47 5.17 9.64
C ALA A 97 0.09 4.61 9.24
N LEU A 98 -0.14 3.31 9.45
CA LEU A 98 -1.43 2.68 9.22
C LEU A 98 -2.53 3.26 10.12
N GLU A 99 -2.31 3.36 11.44
CA GLU A 99 -3.33 3.94 12.34
C GLU A 99 -3.62 5.40 11.96
N THR A 100 -2.58 6.21 11.71
CA THR A 100 -2.76 7.61 11.31
C THR A 100 -3.56 7.72 10.01
N LEU A 101 -3.32 6.85 9.03
CA LEU A 101 -4.10 6.83 7.78
C LEU A 101 -5.58 6.53 8.05
N LEU A 102 -5.87 5.54 8.90
CA LEU A 102 -7.24 5.14 9.24
C LEU A 102 -7.99 6.20 10.03
N GLU A 103 -7.30 6.93 10.91
CA GLU A 103 -7.86 8.02 11.72
C GLU A 103 -8.09 9.28 10.89
N THR A 104 -7.10 9.68 10.06
CA THR A 104 -7.10 11.00 9.40
C THR A 104 -7.56 10.98 7.95
N GLY A 105 -7.69 9.80 7.34
CA GLY A 105 -8.05 9.67 5.92
C GLY A 105 -9.51 9.98 5.56
N GLY A 106 -10.36 10.26 6.56
CA GLY A 106 -11.76 10.63 6.37
C GLY A 106 -12.60 9.56 5.65
N ALA A 107 -13.51 10.01 4.77
CA ALA A 107 -14.37 9.12 3.99
C ALA A 107 -13.60 8.33 2.92
N ARG A 108 -12.53 8.91 2.35
CA ARG A 108 -11.76 8.30 1.25
C ARG A 108 -11.15 6.95 1.62
N VAL A 109 -10.78 6.77 2.88
CA VAL A 109 -10.16 5.53 3.36
C VAL A 109 -11.18 4.53 3.90
N ARG A 110 -12.48 4.71 3.65
CA ARG A 110 -13.53 3.80 4.14
C ARG A 110 -13.29 2.35 3.69
N ALA A 111 -13.04 2.14 2.39
CA ALA A 111 -12.72 0.80 1.88
C ALA A 111 -11.44 0.23 2.53
N PHE A 112 -10.45 1.10 2.78
CA PHE A 112 -9.20 0.73 3.45
C PHE A 112 -9.45 0.28 4.89
N ARG A 113 -10.29 1.02 5.63
CA ARG A 113 -10.67 0.71 7.01
C ARG A 113 -11.38 -0.65 7.10
N LEU A 114 -12.37 -0.88 6.23
CA LEU A 114 -13.08 -2.16 6.16
C LEU A 114 -12.14 -3.33 5.87
N ALA A 115 -11.19 -3.16 4.94
CA ALA A 115 -10.21 -4.20 4.63
C ALA A 115 -9.28 -4.50 5.83
N VAL A 116 -8.83 -3.46 6.55
CA VAL A 116 -8.00 -3.64 7.77
C VAL A 116 -8.79 -4.31 8.89
N GLU A 117 -10.04 -3.91 9.11
CA GLU A 117 -10.94 -4.52 10.09
C GLU A 117 -11.21 -5.99 9.77
N GLU A 118 -11.44 -6.33 8.51
CA GLU A 118 -11.59 -7.73 8.07
C GLU A 118 -10.34 -8.54 8.45
N VAL A 119 -9.14 -8.06 8.11
CA VAL A 119 -7.88 -8.74 8.47
C VAL A 119 -7.72 -8.86 9.98
N ARG A 120 -7.99 -7.79 10.74
CA ARG A 120 -7.93 -7.80 12.22
C ARG A 120 -8.94 -8.76 12.84
N SER A 121 -10.07 -9.00 12.20
CA SER A 121 -11.07 -9.96 12.66
C SER A 121 -10.72 -11.41 12.33
N ILE A 122 -10.03 -11.65 11.20
CA ILE A 122 -9.69 -12.98 10.70
C ILE A 122 -8.46 -13.52 11.42
N LEU A 123 -7.33 -12.79 11.41
CA LEU A 123 -6.04 -13.35 11.82
C LEU A 123 -6.02 -13.91 13.26
N PRO A 124 -6.55 -13.22 14.29
CA PRO A 124 -6.54 -13.74 15.66
C PRO A 124 -7.17 -15.13 15.82
N ARG A 125 -8.18 -15.45 15.00
CA ARG A 125 -8.91 -16.74 15.06
C ARG A 125 -8.06 -17.93 14.62
N TYR A 126 -7.01 -17.69 13.85
CA TYR A 126 -6.15 -18.71 13.27
C TYR A 126 -4.72 -18.68 13.82
N CYS A 127 -4.44 -17.82 14.80
CA CYS A 127 -3.11 -17.68 15.39
C CYS A 127 -3.06 -18.28 16.80
N LYS A 128 -1.93 -18.88 17.16
CA LYS A 128 -1.71 -19.34 18.54
C LYS A 128 -1.56 -18.12 19.44
N ARG A 129 -2.18 -18.18 20.62
CA ARG A 129 -1.96 -17.18 21.66
C ARG A 129 -0.69 -17.52 22.44
N ILE A 130 0.09 -16.49 22.75
CA ILE A 130 1.33 -16.62 23.52
C ILE A 130 1.38 -15.52 24.59
N ASP A 131 1.86 -15.88 25.78
CA ASP A 131 2.19 -14.91 26.82
C ASP A 131 3.50 -14.19 26.45
N VAL A 132 3.39 -12.93 26.03
CA VAL A 132 4.55 -12.16 25.56
C VAL A 132 5.48 -11.71 26.68
N SER A 133 5.04 -11.80 27.94
CA SER A 133 5.84 -11.49 29.12
C SER A 133 6.82 -12.63 29.46
N ALA A 134 6.46 -13.88 29.15
CA ALA A 134 7.25 -15.07 29.44
C ALA A 134 8.34 -15.38 28.38
N LEU A 135 8.28 -14.78 27.19
CA LEU A 135 9.12 -15.16 26.04
C LEU A 135 10.59 -14.69 26.09
N GLY A 136 10.95 -13.80 27.02
CA GLY A 136 12.32 -13.29 27.16
C GLY A 136 12.96 -12.90 25.81
N LYS A 137 14.07 -13.56 25.44
CA LYS A 137 14.80 -13.34 24.18
C LYS A 137 14.11 -13.94 22.95
N GLN A 138 13.29 -14.99 23.11
CA GLN A 138 12.62 -15.66 21.99
C GLN A 138 11.53 -14.80 21.34
N ARG A 139 11.15 -13.70 21.99
CA ARG A 139 10.12 -12.78 21.50
C ARG A 139 10.40 -12.19 20.11
N GLY A 140 11.67 -12.09 19.72
CA GLY A 140 12.07 -11.60 18.39
C GLY A 140 11.65 -12.52 17.24
N HIS A 141 11.28 -13.77 17.53
CA HIS A 141 10.81 -14.76 16.56
C HIS A 141 9.32 -14.68 16.28
N PHE A 142 8.57 -13.83 16.98
CA PHE A 142 7.12 -13.74 16.85
C PHE A 142 6.66 -12.35 16.41
N LEU A 143 5.65 -12.33 15.54
CA LEU A 143 4.88 -11.17 15.14
C LEU A 143 3.58 -11.14 15.95
N ILE A 144 3.44 -10.13 16.81
CA ILE A 144 2.32 -10.03 17.75
C ILE A 144 1.18 -9.24 17.11
N ILE A 145 -0.02 -9.81 17.10
CA ILE A 145 -1.24 -9.15 16.63
C ILE A 145 -1.92 -8.47 17.83
N PRO A 146 -2.23 -7.17 17.77
CA PRO A 146 -2.98 -6.50 18.82
C PRO A 146 -4.47 -6.89 18.74
N ASP A 147 -5.00 -7.49 19.80
CA ASP A 147 -6.43 -7.85 19.90
C ASP A 147 -7.07 -7.57 21.28
N GLY A 148 -6.40 -6.79 22.12
CA GLY A 148 -6.89 -6.45 23.46
C GLY A 148 -5.78 -6.00 24.40
N GLU A 149 -6.03 -6.18 25.71
CA GLU A 149 -5.03 -5.97 26.75
C GLU A 149 -4.24 -7.27 27.02
N GLY A 150 -2.99 -7.11 27.43
CA GLY A 150 -2.05 -8.22 27.60
C GLY A 150 -2.24 -9.03 28.88
N PRO A 151 -1.31 -9.98 29.16
CA PRO A 151 -0.06 -10.24 28.44
C PRO A 151 -0.17 -11.31 27.34
N GLU A 152 -1.34 -11.90 27.13
CA GLU A 152 -1.51 -12.98 26.16
C GLU A 152 -2.10 -12.47 24.84
N PHE A 153 -1.39 -12.68 23.74
CA PHE A 153 -1.79 -12.17 22.42
C PHE A 153 -1.66 -13.25 21.32
N PRO A 154 -2.48 -13.19 20.26
CA PRO A 154 -2.25 -13.97 19.05
C PRO A 154 -0.91 -13.59 18.43
N ALA A 155 -0.16 -14.59 18.01
CA ALA A 155 1.14 -14.39 17.42
C ALA A 155 1.42 -15.38 16.29
N ILE A 156 2.28 -14.94 15.37
CA ILE A 156 2.70 -15.68 14.19
C ILE A 156 4.22 -15.80 14.23
N SER A 157 4.78 -16.94 13.82
CA SER A 157 6.23 -17.07 13.66
C SER A 157 6.73 -16.11 12.57
N LYS A 158 7.87 -15.48 12.79
CA LYS A 158 8.49 -14.54 11.84
C LYS A 158 9.16 -15.27 10.66
N ASP A 159 9.22 -16.60 10.69
CA ASP A 159 9.76 -17.43 9.61
C ASP A 159 8.76 -17.64 8.46
N GLU A 160 9.18 -18.44 7.46
CA GLU A 160 8.36 -18.76 6.29
C GLU A 160 7.09 -19.55 6.64
N SER A 161 7.08 -20.29 7.75
CA SER A 161 5.90 -21.07 8.17
C SER A 161 4.77 -20.14 8.61
N GLY A 162 5.10 -19.12 9.42
CA GLY A 162 4.12 -18.12 9.85
C GLY A 162 3.66 -17.24 8.68
N LYS A 163 4.57 -16.88 7.78
CA LYS A 163 4.23 -16.16 6.54
C LYS A 163 3.23 -16.95 5.69
N SER A 164 3.52 -18.23 5.42
CA SER A 164 2.67 -19.12 4.63
C SER A 164 1.30 -19.32 5.27
N GLN A 165 1.26 -19.47 6.60
CA GLN A 165 0.01 -19.57 7.36
C GLN A 165 -0.89 -18.35 7.13
N VAL A 166 -0.33 -17.13 7.26
CA VAL A 166 -1.10 -15.89 7.05
C VAL A 166 -1.61 -15.79 5.62
N GLN A 167 -0.80 -16.15 4.63
CA GLN A 167 -1.19 -16.15 3.22
C GLN A 167 -2.34 -17.11 2.95
N GLN A 168 -2.25 -18.35 3.40
CA GLN A 168 -3.30 -19.36 3.23
C GLN A 168 -4.62 -18.93 3.89
N VAL A 169 -4.54 -18.41 5.12
CA VAL A 169 -5.72 -17.89 5.85
C VAL A 169 -6.37 -16.75 5.06
N LEU A 170 -5.59 -15.77 4.60
CA LEU A 170 -6.15 -14.60 3.92
C LEU A 170 -6.69 -14.93 2.53
N VAL A 171 -6.01 -15.78 1.75
CA VAL A 171 -6.52 -16.23 0.43
C VAL A 171 -7.85 -16.96 0.58
N ARG A 172 -8.01 -17.76 1.65
CA ARG A 172 -9.23 -18.56 1.87
C ARG A 172 -10.38 -17.77 2.47
N PHE A 173 -10.10 -16.86 3.40
CA PHE A 173 -11.13 -16.23 4.23
C PHE A 173 -11.35 -14.74 3.97
N SER A 174 -10.37 -14.01 3.43
CA SER A 174 -10.57 -12.61 3.06
C SER A 174 -11.18 -12.50 1.68
N ARG A 175 -12.26 -11.71 1.57
CA ARG A 175 -12.92 -11.43 0.30
C ARG A 175 -12.66 -10.01 -0.20
N SER A 176 -12.23 -9.13 0.71
CA SER A 176 -12.20 -7.68 0.47
C SER A 176 -11.02 -7.18 -0.36
N THR A 177 -9.96 -7.97 -0.53
CA THR A 177 -8.70 -7.46 -1.08
C THR A 177 -8.30 -8.17 -2.40
N PRO A 178 -8.61 -7.60 -3.58
CA PRO A 178 -8.21 -8.15 -4.88
C PRO A 178 -6.70 -8.40 -5.01
N PHE A 179 -5.88 -7.62 -4.29
CA PHE A 179 -4.43 -7.78 -4.24
C PHE A 179 -3.98 -9.19 -3.82
N TYR A 180 -4.73 -9.89 -2.96
CA TYR A 180 -4.34 -11.24 -2.54
C TYR A 180 -4.38 -12.22 -3.72
N ARG A 181 -5.40 -12.08 -4.58
CA ARG A 181 -5.57 -12.92 -5.77
C ARG A 181 -4.57 -12.60 -6.88
N SER A 182 -4.01 -11.39 -6.89
CA SER A 182 -2.96 -11.01 -7.85
C SER A 182 -1.56 -11.31 -7.33
N ALA A 183 -1.32 -11.23 -6.02
CA ALA A 183 0.00 -11.38 -5.40
C ALA A 183 0.33 -12.82 -5.01
N LEU A 184 -0.67 -13.65 -4.77
CA LEU A 184 -0.52 -15.02 -4.28
C LEU A 184 -1.19 -15.99 -5.25
N VAL A 185 -0.44 -17.00 -5.68
CA VAL A 185 -0.91 -18.10 -6.53
C VAL A 185 -0.74 -19.39 -5.75
N ASP A 186 -1.84 -20.11 -5.52
CA ASP A 186 -1.78 -21.44 -4.93
C ASP A 186 -1.43 -22.47 -6.02
N THR A 187 -0.29 -23.14 -5.86
CA THR A 187 0.13 -24.27 -6.70
C THR A 187 0.33 -25.49 -5.81
N ASP A 188 -0.60 -26.44 -5.87
CA ASP A 188 -0.55 -27.70 -5.11
C ASP A 188 -0.38 -27.51 -3.59
N GLY A 189 -1.10 -26.54 -3.00
CA GLY A 189 -1.05 -26.26 -1.57
C GLY A 189 0.16 -25.42 -1.13
N LYS A 190 1.00 -24.99 -2.08
CA LYS A 190 2.12 -24.08 -1.85
C LYS A 190 1.83 -22.73 -2.48
N ILE A 191 2.00 -21.67 -1.68
CA ILE A 191 1.88 -20.31 -2.16
C ILE A 191 3.11 -19.93 -2.98
N ARG A 192 2.87 -19.46 -4.20
CA ARG A 192 3.85 -18.89 -5.13
C ARG A 192 3.49 -17.43 -5.40
N TYR A 193 4.47 -16.70 -5.94
CA TYR A 193 4.34 -15.28 -6.20
C TYR A 193 4.61 -15.00 -7.67
N PRO A 194 3.78 -14.22 -8.36
CA PRO A 194 4.14 -13.68 -9.66
C PRO A 194 5.36 -12.76 -9.53
N TRP A 195 6.23 -12.77 -10.54
CA TRP A 195 7.50 -12.04 -10.55
C TRP A 195 7.36 -10.55 -10.19
N ILE A 196 6.29 -9.90 -10.66
CA ILE A 196 6.01 -8.49 -10.41
C ILE A 196 5.80 -8.16 -8.92
N TRP A 197 5.41 -9.15 -8.12
CA TRP A 197 5.17 -8.99 -6.68
C TRP A 197 6.30 -9.51 -5.80
N GLY A 198 7.41 -9.96 -6.38
CA GLY A 198 8.56 -10.49 -5.66
C GLY A 198 8.16 -11.60 -4.69
N SER A 199 8.36 -11.41 -3.39
CA SER A 199 7.99 -12.38 -2.35
C SER A 199 6.62 -12.13 -1.71
N GLY A 200 5.62 -11.77 -2.53
CA GLY A 200 4.26 -11.48 -2.08
C GLY A 200 4.09 -10.03 -1.64
N GLY A 201 4.33 -9.08 -2.54
CA GLY A 201 4.24 -7.65 -2.26
C GLY A 201 5.54 -7.01 -1.77
N ASN A 202 6.69 -7.55 -2.17
CA ASN A 202 8.00 -6.98 -1.86
C ASN A 202 8.81 -6.68 -3.13
N ASP A 203 9.59 -5.60 -3.07
CA ASP A 203 10.61 -5.19 -4.04
C ASP A 203 11.98 -5.16 -3.33
N GLY A 204 12.72 -6.27 -3.43
CA GLY A 204 13.89 -6.52 -2.59
C GLY A 204 13.55 -6.42 -1.09
N ASN A 205 14.15 -5.43 -0.41
CA ASN A 205 13.91 -5.15 1.01
C ASN A 205 12.79 -4.12 1.27
N ILE A 206 12.03 -3.74 0.24
CA ILE A 206 10.93 -2.77 0.34
C ILE A 206 9.61 -3.54 0.35
N ASP A 207 8.79 -3.32 1.38
CA ASP A 207 7.40 -3.77 1.38
C ASP A 207 6.52 -2.74 0.64
N TYR A 208 5.81 -3.18 -0.40
CA TYR A 208 4.97 -2.30 -1.22
C TYR A 208 3.87 -1.66 -0.38
N THR A 209 3.22 -2.42 0.50
CA THR A 209 2.02 -1.95 1.23
C THR A 209 2.36 -0.96 2.33
N GLY A 210 3.42 -1.21 3.08
CA GLY A 210 3.97 -0.29 4.07
C GLY A 210 4.42 1.01 3.41
N ARG A 211 5.14 0.95 2.28
CA ARG A 211 5.54 2.16 1.53
C ARG A 211 4.32 2.89 0.97
N PHE A 212 3.33 2.16 0.48
CA PHE A 212 2.08 2.71 -0.04
C PHE A 212 1.32 3.46 1.05
N ILE A 213 1.12 2.86 2.23
CA ILE A 213 0.47 3.48 3.39
C ILE A 213 1.22 4.73 3.84
N GLU A 214 2.55 4.68 3.95
CA GLU A 214 3.37 5.85 4.31
C GLU A 214 3.16 7.01 3.32
N ASN A 215 3.26 6.74 2.01
CA ASN A 215 3.11 7.76 0.99
C ASN A 215 1.67 8.29 0.92
N LEU A 216 0.68 7.42 1.12
CA LEU A 216 -0.72 7.78 1.13
C LEU A 216 -1.04 8.71 2.30
N GLY A 217 -0.47 8.46 3.49
CA GLY A 217 -0.59 9.35 4.64
C GLY A 217 -0.01 10.75 4.38
N LEU A 218 1.11 10.84 3.64
CA LEU A 218 1.72 12.12 3.27
C LEU A 218 0.87 12.92 2.26
N VAL A 219 0.23 12.23 1.31
CA VAL A 219 -0.53 12.87 0.23
C VAL A 219 -1.98 13.17 0.62
N LEU A 220 -2.66 12.25 1.32
CA LEU A 220 -4.07 12.40 1.68
C LEU A 220 -4.31 13.31 2.88
N ASN A 221 -3.35 13.46 3.79
CA ASN A 221 -3.45 14.38 4.92
C ASN A 221 -2.50 15.58 4.70
N PRO A 222 -2.83 16.49 3.76
CA PRO A 222 -1.91 17.54 3.36
C PRO A 222 -1.69 18.52 4.51
N ARG A 223 -0.46 18.55 5.04
CA ARG A 223 0.05 19.73 5.75
C ARG A 223 0.29 20.90 4.78
N ASP A 224 0.55 20.59 3.51
CA ASP A 224 0.80 21.54 2.42
C ASP A 224 0.10 21.09 1.12
N ARG A 225 -0.98 21.78 0.75
CA ARG A 225 -1.75 21.48 -0.47
C ARG A 225 -1.02 21.90 -1.76
N VAL A 226 -0.16 22.92 -1.68
CA VAL A 226 0.59 23.44 -2.84
C VAL A 226 1.65 22.43 -3.25
N ALA A 227 2.41 21.91 -2.28
CA ALA A 227 3.40 20.86 -2.52
C ALA A 227 2.77 19.60 -3.12
N ASN A 228 1.62 19.14 -2.59
CA ASN A 228 0.94 17.95 -3.11
C ASN A 228 0.40 18.15 -4.54
N ARG A 229 -0.08 19.35 -4.87
CA ARG A 229 -0.46 19.67 -6.26
C ARG A 229 0.75 19.66 -7.19
N ALA A 230 1.91 20.15 -6.75
CA ALA A 230 3.14 20.09 -7.53
C ALA A 230 3.60 18.64 -7.76
N LEU A 231 3.57 17.80 -6.72
CA LEU A 231 3.86 16.36 -6.81
C LEU A 231 2.92 15.64 -7.79
N LEU A 232 1.61 15.92 -7.70
CA LEU A 232 0.63 15.36 -8.64
C LEU A 232 0.93 15.78 -10.07
N ARG A 233 1.23 17.07 -10.27
CA ARG A 233 1.53 17.61 -11.60
C ARG A 233 2.79 17.02 -12.20
N ASN A 234 3.82 16.78 -11.39
CA ASN A 234 5.00 16.04 -11.80
C ASN A 234 4.65 14.59 -12.18
N ALA A 235 4.01 13.86 -11.27
CA ALA A 235 3.72 12.45 -11.47
C ALA A 235 2.82 12.17 -12.68
N VAL A 236 1.85 13.05 -12.97
CA VAL A 236 0.82 12.85 -14.00
C VAL A 236 1.16 13.59 -15.30
N PHE A 237 1.52 14.87 -15.24
CA PHE A 237 1.75 15.71 -16.41
C PHE A 237 3.23 15.90 -16.77
N GLY A 238 4.16 15.37 -15.96
CA GLY A 238 5.60 15.50 -16.22
C GLY A 238 6.16 16.90 -15.93
N TYR A 239 5.48 17.72 -15.12
CA TYR A 239 6.02 19.03 -14.75
C TYR A 239 7.17 18.90 -13.74
N HIS A 240 8.19 19.74 -13.89
CA HIS A 240 9.28 19.78 -12.92
C HIS A 240 8.76 20.19 -11.53
N SER A 241 9.24 19.50 -10.50
CA SER A 241 8.95 19.81 -9.10
C SER A 241 10.26 19.81 -8.30
N THR A 242 10.37 20.74 -7.36
CA THR A 242 11.53 20.87 -6.46
C THR A 242 11.44 19.99 -5.22
N GLY A 243 10.31 19.30 -5.02
CA GLY A 243 10.07 18.44 -3.85
C GLY A 243 9.83 16.99 -4.27
N TYR A 244 10.65 16.07 -3.76
CA TYR A 244 10.39 14.63 -3.85
C TYR A 244 9.93 14.11 -2.49
N LEU A 245 8.96 13.18 -2.47
CA LEU A 245 8.54 12.50 -1.24
C LEU A 245 9.68 11.68 -0.62
N THR A 246 10.63 11.26 -1.45
CA THR A 246 11.90 10.74 -1.01
C THR A 246 12.84 11.91 -0.74
N LYS A 247 13.22 12.11 0.53
CA LYS A 247 14.45 12.85 0.86
C LYS A 247 15.65 12.24 0.10
N SER A 248 16.83 12.82 0.21
CA SER A 248 18.10 12.48 -0.48
C SER A 248 18.57 11.01 -0.50
N ALA A 249 17.82 10.07 0.11
CA ALA A 249 18.08 8.64 0.17
C ALA A 249 16.83 7.79 -0.13
N GLY A 250 15.98 8.22 -1.07
CA GLY A 250 14.88 7.39 -1.57
C GLY A 250 15.40 6.06 -2.09
N LYS A 251 14.97 4.94 -1.49
CA LYS A 251 15.25 3.63 -2.08
C LYS A 251 14.50 3.55 -3.40
N VAL A 252 15.25 3.40 -4.47
CA VAL A 252 14.72 3.32 -5.82
C VAL A 252 14.13 1.93 -6.01
N GLY A 253 12.87 1.87 -6.43
CA GLY A 253 12.20 0.60 -6.74
C GLY A 253 12.74 0.02 -8.05
N GLN A 254 12.71 -1.30 -8.17
CA GLN A 254 13.20 -2.04 -9.34
C GLN A 254 12.54 -1.58 -10.65
N PHE A 255 11.31 -1.07 -10.58
CA PHE A 255 10.52 -0.66 -11.75
C PHE A 255 10.60 0.83 -12.11
N LEU A 256 11.35 1.64 -11.36
CA LEU A 256 11.62 3.06 -11.67
C LEU A 256 13.09 3.41 -11.40
N PRO A 257 14.06 2.75 -12.06
CA PRO A 257 15.49 2.95 -11.78
C PRO A 257 15.96 4.40 -12.04
N SER A 258 15.35 5.10 -12.98
CA SER A 258 15.63 6.51 -13.29
C SER A 258 15.27 7.48 -12.16
N GLY A 259 14.43 7.07 -11.20
CA GLY A 259 14.10 7.88 -10.03
C GLY A 259 15.30 8.18 -9.12
N ALA A 260 16.42 7.46 -9.28
CA ALA A 260 17.69 7.75 -8.60
C ALA A 260 18.40 9.00 -9.17
N GLY A 261 18.14 9.32 -10.44
CA GLY A 261 18.82 10.37 -11.19
C GLY A 261 18.08 11.71 -11.26
N GLY A 262 16.92 11.85 -10.60
CA GLY A 262 16.16 13.10 -10.55
C GLY A 262 15.54 13.52 -11.89
N ALA A 263 14.79 12.63 -12.54
CA ALA A 263 14.04 12.91 -13.77
C ALA A 263 12.77 13.74 -13.51
#